data_AF-A0A068R101-F1
#
_entry.id   AF-A0A068R101-F1
#
_cell.length_a   1.000
_cell.length_b   1.000
_cell.length_c   1.000
_cell.angle_alpha   90.00
_cell.angle_beta   90.00
_cell.angle_gamma   90.00
#
_symmetry.space_group_name_H-M   'P 1'
#
loop_
_entity.id
_entity.type
_entity.pdbx_description
1 polymer ?
#
loop_
_entity_poly.entity_id
_entity_poly.type
_entity_poly.pdbx_seq_one_letter_code
_entity_poly.pdbx_strand_id
1 'polypeptide(L)'
;MKSILFVMLSAMLLASCVMPVTQQPAPVTPTEPEKKSEPPAEPSEKVPQPPKIKSIQWDSIVQPLVEQMVNANGLEAGKRLLVDSVKNNTNGLLQTLKATDAITDAISSKQVFQVVPKSQINAARRALGLSSEDSLGLRSKSVGLARYLNADYVLYSFVSNHHDQRNLEMQLMLVKTGEILWSGRGDVN
;
A
#
# COMPACT_ATOMS: atom_id res chain seq x y z
N MET A 1 -20.49 -30.09 -41.80
CA MET A 1 -21.75 -29.55 -41.23
C MET A 1 -22.83 -30.64 -41.31
N LYS A 2 -22.83 -31.60 -40.38
CA LYS A 2 -23.76 -32.74 -40.42
C LYS A 2 -23.75 -33.55 -39.11
N SER A 3 -24.33 -33.01 -38.05
CA SER A 3 -24.90 -33.79 -36.95
C SER A 3 -25.58 -32.83 -35.98
N ILE A 4 -26.82 -32.53 -36.35
CA ILE A 4 -27.82 -31.85 -35.56
C ILE A 4 -28.13 -32.67 -34.29
N LEU A 5 -28.34 -31.94 -33.19
CA LEU A 5 -29.17 -32.25 -32.02
C LEU A 5 -29.65 -33.69 -31.90
N PHE A 6 -29.29 -34.38 -30.81
CA PHE A 6 -30.02 -35.44 -30.09
C PHE A 6 -28.98 -35.94 -29.07
N VAL A 7 -29.11 -35.84 -27.75
CA VAL A 7 -30.09 -36.53 -26.89
C VAL A 7 -29.92 -35.92 -25.49
N MET A 8 -30.98 -35.30 -24.99
CA MET A 8 -31.23 -35.16 -23.55
C MET A 8 -31.36 -36.56 -22.91
N LEU A 9 -30.95 -36.69 -21.65
CA LEU A 9 -31.54 -37.60 -20.65
C LEU A 9 -30.96 -39.03 -20.52
N SER A 10 -30.11 -39.24 -19.51
CA SER A 10 -30.07 -40.43 -18.63
C SER A 10 -29.09 -40.14 -17.48
N ALA A 11 -29.53 -39.70 -16.31
CA ALA A 11 -30.20 -40.49 -15.26
C ALA A 11 -29.29 -41.58 -14.66
N MET A 12 -28.75 -41.23 -13.48
CA MET A 12 -28.46 -42.07 -12.30
C MET A 12 -27.78 -43.43 -12.49
N LEU A 13 -26.66 -43.63 -11.77
CA LEU A 13 -26.60 -44.48 -10.55
C LEU A 13 -25.14 -44.61 -10.07
N LEU A 14 -24.99 -45.09 -8.82
CA LEU A 14 -23.77 -45.47 -8.07
C LEU A 14 -23.33 -44.40 -7.03
N ALA A 15 -24.08 -44.22 -5.93
CA ALA A 15 -24.06 -45.05 -4.71
C ALA A 15 -22.75 -44.92 -3.90
N SER A 16 -22.80 -44.16 -2.81
CA SER A 16 -22.00 -44.43 -1.61
C SER A 16 -22.75 -43.96 -0.38
N CYS A 17 -23.14 -44.95 0.40
CA CYS A 17 -23.86 -44.86 1.66
C CYS A 17 -23.00 -44.17 2.72
N VAL A 18 -23.58 -43.19 3.41
CA VAL A 18 -23.22 -42.89 4.80
C VAL A 18 -24.50 -42.91 5.61
N MET A 19 -24.51 -43.80 6.59
CA MET A 19 -25.63 -44.13 7.46
C MET A 19 -26.07 -42.91 8.29
N PRO A 20 -27.37 -42.59 8.38
CA PRO A 20 -27.87 -41.76 9.45
C PRO A 20 -28.15 -42.65 10.67
N VAL A 21 -27.35 -42.54 11.72
CA VAL A 21 -27.72 -43.11 13.02
C VAL A 21 -28.81 -42.22 13.61
N THR A 22 -30.06 -42.65 13.49
CA THR A 22 -31.16 -42.13 14.30
C THR A 22 -31.11 -42.79 15.67
N GLN A 23 -30.63 -42.07 16.68
CA GLN A 23 -30.89 -42.43 18.08
C GLN A 23 -32.17 -41.72 18.54
N GLN A 24 -33.11 -42.56 18.99
CA GLN A 24 -34.39 -42.19 19.57
C GLN A 24 -34.18 -41.43 20.90
N PRO A 25 -34.92 -40.35 21.20
CA PRO A 25 -34.75 -39.63 22.46
C PRO A 25 -35.27 -40.48 23.63
N ALA A 26 -34.43 -40.66 24.65
CA ALA A 26 -34.87 -41.17 25.94
C ALA A 26 -35.64 -40.07 26.71
N PRO A 27 -36.57 -40.44 27.62
CA PRO A 27 -37.38 -39.48 28.37
C PRO A 27 -36.50 -38.62 29.29
N VAL A 28 -36.59 -37.30 29.18
CA VAL A 28 -35.91 -36.36 30.07
C VAL A 28 -36.72 -36.18 31.35
N THR A 29 -36.29 -36.79 32.44
CA THR A 29 -36.66 -36.37 33.79
C THR A 29 -35.97 -35.03 34.06
N PRO A 30 -36.66 -33.95 34.48
CA PRO A 30 -36.02 -32.68 34.76
C PRO A 30 -35.10 -32.85 35.98
N THR A 31 -33.80 -32.89 35.74
CA THR A 31 -32.81 -32.73 36.81
C THR A 31 -32.38 -31.27 36.77
N GLU A 32 -32.73 -30.55 37.82
CA GLU A 32 -32.34 -29.18 38.09
C GLU A 32 -30.82 -29.02 37.89
N PRO A 33 -30.33 -28.09 37.05
CA PRO A 33 -28.90 -27.96 36.83
C PRO A 33 -28.22 -27.42 38.09
N GLU A 34 -27.52 -28.31 38.78
CA GLU A 34 -26.59 -27.97 39.83
C GLU A 34 -25.51 -27.04 39.25
N LYS A 35 -25.46 -25.81 39.78
CA LYS A 35 -24.57 -24.73 39.36
C LYS A 35 -23.12 -25.17 39.52
N LYS A 36 -22.52 -25.64 38.43
CA LYS A 36 -21.09 -25.96 38.37
C LYS A 36 -20.30 -24.67 38.62
N SER A 37 -19.57 -24.62 39.73
CA SER A 37 -18.63 -23.56 40.06
C SER A 37 -17.59 -23.44 38.94
N GLU A 38 -17.56 -22.30 38.28
CA GLU A 38 -16.55 -21.95 37.27
C GLU A 38 -15.17 -21.83 37.96
N PRO A 39 -14.12 -22.53 37.48
CA PRO A 39 -12.77 -22.34 38.01
C PRO A 39 -12.33 -20.88 37.81
N PRO A 40 -11.52 -20.30 38.71
CA PRO A 40 -11.03 -18.93 38.54
C PRO A 40 -10.34 -18.76 37.18
N ALA A 41 -10.75 -17.75 36.42
CA ALA A 41 -10.11 -17.40 35.15
C ALA A 41 -8.61 -17.19 35.36
N GLU A 42 -7.80 -17.96 34.62
CA GLU A 42 -6.35 -17.77 34.59
C GLU A 42 -6.01 -16.34 34.15
N PRO A 43 -4.92 -15.74 34.67
CA PRO A 43 -4.50 -14.39 34.27
C PRO A 43 -4.23 -14.38 32.76
N SER A 44 -5.04 -13.61 32.02
CA SER A 44 -4.82 -13.37 30.59
C SER A 44 -3.38 -12.91 30.38
N GLU A 45 -2.60 -13.72 29.67
CA GLU A 45 -1.25 -13.39 29.23
C GLU A 45 -1.32 -12.07 28.45
N LYS A 46 -0.73 -11.02 29.01
CA LYS A 46 -0.86 -9.66 28.50
C LYS A 46 -0.10 -9.57 27.18
N VAL A 47 -0.78 -9.78 26.07
CA VAL A 47 -0.22 -9.59 24.72
C VAL A 47 0.44 -8.21 24.67
N PRO A 48 1.73 -8.11 24.29
CA PRO A 48 2.41 -6.82 24.20
C PRO A 48 1.63 -5.88 23.28
N GLN A 49 1.25 -4.71 23.78
CA GLN A 49 0.61 -3.70 22.93
C GLN A 49 1.59 -3.25 21.85
N PRO A 50 1.17 -3.15 20.57
CA PRO A 50 2.02 -2.71 19.49
C PRO A 50 2.63 -1.33 19.79
N PRO A 51 3.89 -1.07 19.36
CA PRO A 51 4.52 0.23 19.55
C PRO A 51 3.66 1.36 18.98
N LYS A 52 3.47 2.44 19.76
CA LYS A 52 2.75 3.63 19.29
C LYS A 52 3.58 4.32 18.21
N ILE A 53 3.08 4.33 16.98
CA ILE A 53 3.72 5.03 15.86
C ILE A 53 3.50 6.54 16.04
N LYS A 54 4.58 7.33 16.04
CA LYS A 54 4.49 8.80 16.13
C LYS A 54 3.73 9.36 14.92
N SER A 55 2.79 10.27 15.17
CA SER A 55 2.09 11.01 14.12
C SER A 55 2.95 12.20 13.70
N ILE A 56 3.18 12.35 12.39
CA ILE A 56 3.99 13.42 11.80
C ILE A 56 3.06 14.30 10.96
N GLN A 57 3.18 15.62 11.09
CA GLN A 57 2.46 16.60 10.27
C GLN A 57 3.16 16.78 8.92
N TRP A 58 2.96 15.81 8.01
CA TRP A 58 3.66 15.78 6.72
C TRP A 58 3.39 17.00 5.86
N ASP A 59 2.18 17.56 5.89
CA ASP A 59 1.81 18.71 5.06
C ASP A 59 2.70 19.93 5.33
N SER A 60 2.99 20.25 6.59
CA SER A 60 3.84 21.38 6.97
C SER A 60 5.27 21.26 6.46
N ILE A 61 5.74 20.03 6.26
CA ILE A 61 7.10 19.73 5.77
C ILE A 61 7.12 19.75 4.23
N VAL A 62 6.08 19.18 3.61
CA VAL A 62 5.99 18.97 2.17
C VAL A 62 5.67 20.25 1.40
N GLN A 63 4.75 21.08 1.90
CA GLN A 63 4.30 22.29 1.21
C GLN A 63 5.45 23.21 0.76
N PRO A 64 6.42 23.60 1.62
CA PRO A 64 7.53 24.45 1.19
C PRO A 64 8.44 23.76 0.17
N LEU A 65 8.63 22.45 0.28
CA LEU A 65 9.44 21.68 -0.67
C LEU A 65 8.80 21.63 -2.06
N VAL A 66 7.49 21.40 -2.11
CA VAL A 66 6.74 21.40 -3.38
C VAL A 66 6.73 22.78 -4.00
N GLU A 67 6.59 23.85 -3.21
CA GLU A 67 6.69 25.23 -3.70
C GLU A 67 8.06 25.51 -4.34
N GLN A 68 9.15 25.10 -3.69
CA GLN A 68 10.49 25.24 -4.28
C GLN A 68 10.64 24.41 -5.56
N MET A 69 10.11 23.19 -5.56
CA MET A 69 10.21 22.28 -6.69
C MET A 69 9.50 22.84 -7.92
N VAL A 70 8.25 23.30 -7.80
CA VAL A 70 7.47 23.78 -8.97
C VAL A 70 8.03 25.05 -9.59
N ASN A 71 8.82 25.81 -8.83
CA ASN A 71 9.50 27.02 -9.29
C ASN A 71 10.94 26.76 -9.77
N ALA A 72 11.38 25.50 -9.84
CA ALA A 72 12.72 25.14 -10.31
C ALA A 72 12.88 25.37 -11.83
N ASN A 73 14.09 25.74 -12.24
CA ASN A 73 14.42 25.95 -13.65
C ASN A 73 14.39 24.63 -14.44
N GLY A 74 14.01 24.71 -15.72
CA GLY A 74 14.01 23.54 -16.62
C GLY A 74 12.78 22.64 -16.51
N LEU A 75 11.75 23.08 -15.78
CA LEU A 75 10.46 22.39 -15.71
C LEU A 75 9.51 22.83 -16.83
N GLU A 76 8.86 21.86 -17.43
CA GLU A 76 7.80 22.08 -18.41
C GLU A 76 6.44 21.75 -17.77
N ALA A 77 5.52 22.71 -17.81
CA ALA A 77 4.16 22.53 -17.31
C ALA A 77 3.37 21.51 -18.15
N GLY A 78 2.38 20.86 -17.53
CA GLY A 78 1.50 19.89 -18.18
C GLY A 78 2.14 18.54 -18.48
N LYS A 79 3.42 18.35 -18.15
CA LYS A 79 4.11 17.06 -18.27
C LYS A 79 3.66 16.07 -17.22
N ARG A 80 3.82 14.78 -17.52
CA ARG A 80 3.39 13.70 -16.66
C ARG A 80 4.43 13.40 -15.59
N LEU A 81 3.99 13.40 -14.33
CA LEU A 81 4.85 13.19 -13.17
C LEU A 81 4.45 11.91 -12.43
N LEU A 82 5.40 11.01 -12.26
CA LEU A 82 5.30 9.90 -11.31
C LEU A 82 5.81 10.35 -9.93
N VAL A 83 4.95 10.30 -8.92
CA VAL A 83 5.35 10.43 -7.52
C VAL A 83 5.65 9.02 -7.00
N ASP A 84 6.91 8.76 -6.66
CA ASP A 84 7.31 7.47 -6.08
C ASP A 84 6.96 7.39 -4.58
N SER A 85 6.88 6.18 -4.04
CA SER A 85 6.61 5.97 -2.63
C SER A 85 7.76 6.46 -1.76
N VAL A 86 7.44 7.18 -0.69
CA VAL A 86 8.44 7.65 0.28
C VAL A 86 9.14 6.46 0.92
N LYS A 87 10.46 6.40 0.81
CA LYS A 87 11.28 5.38 1.45
C LYS A 87 11.64 5.78 2.89
N ASN A 88 11.59 4.84 3.81
CA ASN A 88 12.11 5.02 5.16
C ASN A 88 13.54 4.48 5.24
N ASN A 89 14.54 5.37 5.31
CA ASN A 89 15.95 5.01 5.56
C ASN A 89 16.35 5.35 7.02
N THR A 90 15.41 5.33 7.96
CA THR A 90 15.66 5.56 9.39
C THR A 90 15.57 4.25 10.17
N ASN A 91 15.96 4.29 11.45
CA ASN A 91 15.91 3.13 12.35
C ASN A 91 14.52 2.95 13.02
N GLY A 92 13.54 3.83 12.73
CA GLY A 92 12.22 3.82 13.37
C GLY A 92 11.09 3.53 12.37
N LEU A 93 9.92 3.15 12.88
CA LEU A 93 8.72 3.01 12.07
C LEU A 93 8.13 4.39 11.73
N LEU A 94 7.91 4.64 10.44
CA LEU A 94 7.32 5.88 9.93
C LEU A 94 6.12 5.57 9.03
N GLN A 95 5.10 6.41 9.07
CA GLN A 95 3.90 6.29 8.23
C GLN A 95 4.19 6.89 6.84
N THR A 96 5.11 6.30 6.08
CA THR A 96 5.57 6.83 4.78
C THR A 96 4.50 6.87 3.71
N LEU A 97 3.46 6.04 3.81
CA LEU A 97 2.30 6.14 2.92
C LEU A 97 1.58 7.48 3.09
N LYS A 98 1.42 7.97 4.33
CA LYS A 98 0.87 9.31 4.59
C LYS A 98 1.76 10.42 4.05
N ALA A 99 3.07 10.26 4.14
CA ALA A 99 4.01 11.19 3.53
C ALA A 99 3.85 11.21 2.00
N THR A 100 3.69 10.03 1.38
CA THR A 100 3.49 9.91 -0.07
C THR A 100 2.18 10.55 -0.51
N ASP A 101 1.10 10.34 0.24
CA ASP A 101 -0.19 10.95 -0.02
C ASP A 101 -0.11 12.48 0.12
N ALA A 102 0.49 12.99 1.20
CA ALA A 102 0.72 14.43 1.40
C ALA A 102 1.54 15.07 0.25
N ILE A 103 2.60 14.40 -0.23
CA ILE A 103 3.37 14.84 -1.41
C ILE A 103 2.50 14.87 -2.66
N THR A 104 1.74 13.80 -2.90
CA THR A 104 0.87 13.68 -4.08
C THR A 104 -0.20 14.79 -4.08
N ASP A 105 -0.82 15.04 -2.93
CA ASP A 105 -1.86 16.06 -2.77
C ASP A 105 -1.29 17.47 -2.93
N ALA A 106 -0.16 17.75 -2.28
CA ALA A 106 0.51 19.04 -2.40
C ALA A 106 0.89 19.36 -3.85
N ILE A 107 1.44 18.39 -4.60
CA ILE A 107 1.81 18.60 -6.01
C ILE A 107 0.58 18.76 -6.90
N SER A 108 -0.44 17.91 -6.70
CA SER A 108 -1.67 17.97 -7.48
C SER A 108 -2.38 19.32 -7.32
N SER A 109 -2.31 19.93 -6.13
CA SER A 109 -2.87 21.26 -5.85
C SER A 109 -2.23 22.39 -6.65
N LYS A 110 -0.96 22.25 -7.06
CA LYS A 110 -0.24 23.27 -7.84
C LYS A 110 -0.64 23.30 -9.31
N GLN A 111 -1.23 22.20 -9.82
CA GLN A 111 -1.67 22.07 -11.22
C GLN A 111 -0.56 22.30 -12.27
N VAL A 112 0.71 22.15 -11.88
CA VAL A 112 1.87 22.29 -12.78
C VAL A 112 2.13 21.00 -13.56
N PHE A 113 1.86 19.84 -12.96
CA PHE A 113 2.09 18.52 -13.56
C PHE A 113 0.79 17.73 -13.73
N GLN A 114 0.78 16.84 -14.72
CA GLN A 114 -0.18 15.75 -14.80
C GLN A 114 0.28 14.60 -13.90
N VAL A 115 -0.14 14.61 -12.64
CA VAL A 115 0.25 13.58 -11.66
C VAL A 115 -0.38 12.24 -12.04
N VAL A 116 0.43 11.17 -12.07
CA VAL A 116 -0.08 9.83 -12.37
C VAL A 116 -0.97 9.33 -11.22
N PRO A 117 -2.21 8.89 -11.47
CA PRO A 117 -3.09 8.39 -10.43
C PRO A 117 -2.55 7.14 -9.73
N LYS A 118 -2.74 7.06 -8.40
CA LYS A 118 -2.31 5.91 -7.57
C LYS A 118 -2.81 4.56 -8.08
N SER A 119 -4.03 4.51 -8.63
CA SER A 119 -4.60 3.30 -9.23
C SER A 119 -3.81 2.81 -10.45
N GLN A 120 -3.35 3.73 -11.31
CA GLN A 120 -2.51 3.41 -12.47
C GLN A 120 -1.12 2.94 -12.03
N ILE A 121 -0.53 3.58 -11.02
CA ILE A 121 0.74 3.16 -10.43
C ILE A 121 0.64 1.72 -9.90
N ASN A 122 -0.42 1.40 -9.16
CA ASN A 122 -0.63 0.06 -8.60
C ASN A 122 -0.87 -0.99 -9.69
N ALA A 123 -1.60 -0.65 -10.75
CA ALA A 123 -1.78 -1.54 -11.90
C ALA A 123 -0.45 -1.81 -12.62
N ALA A 124 0.33 -0.76 -12.87
CA ALA A 124 1.63 -0.86 -13.52
C ALA A 124 2.65 -1.65 -12.67
N ARG A 125 2.68 -1.44 -11.34
CA ARG A 125 3.52 -2.23 -10.44
C ARG A 125 3.21 -3.72 -10.53
N ARG A 126 1.93 -4.10 -10.48
CA ARG A 126 1.50 -5.49 -10.65
C ARG A 126 1.90 -6.06 -12.01
N ALA A 127 1.72 -5.29 -13.09
CA ALA A 127 2.13 -5.72 -14.44
C ALA A 127 3.64 -5.95 -14.55
N LEU A 128 4.44 -5.22 -13.77
CA LEU A 128 5.91 -5.32 -13.74
C LEU A 128 6.44 -6.28 -12.65
N GLY A 129 5.57 -6.98 -11.92
CA GLY A 129 5.97 -7.86 -10.81
C GLY A 129 6.62 -7.11 -9.63
N LEU A 130 6.32 -5.82 -9.48
CA LEU A 130 6.82 -4.98 -8.40
C LEU A 130 5.85 -5.02 -7.21
N SER A 131 6.39 -5.11 -5.99
CA SER A 131 5.59 -5.01 -4.77
C SER A 131 4.97 -3.62 -4.62
N SER A 132 3.76 -3.58 -4.06
CA SER A 132 3.03 -2.36 -3.71
C SER A 132 3.66 -1.62 -2.53
N GLU A 133 4.29 -2.34 -1.60
CA GLU A 133 4.86 -1.79 -0.37
C GLU A 133 6.38 -1.54 -0.47
N ASP A 134 7.07 -2.17 -1.43
CA ASP A 134 8.48 -1.87 -1.69
C ASP A 134 8.59 -0.45 -2.26
N SER A 135 9.22 0.45 -1.51
CA SER A 135 9.71 1.70 -2.09
C SER A 135 10.60 1.31 -3.26
N LEU A 136 10.39 1.87 -4.45
CA LEU A 136 11.12 1.37 -5.61
C LEU A 136 12.62 1.50 -5.47
N GLY A 137 13.12 2.31 -4.50
CA GLY A 137 14.34 2.13 -3.70
C GLY A 137 15.67 2.20 -4.48
N LEU A 138 15.72 1.44 -5.56
CA LEU A 138 16.61 1.51 -6.70
C LEU A 138 16.01 2.45 -7.76
N ARG A 139 16.77 3.50 -8.10
CA ARG A 139 16.43 4.44 -9.18
C ARG A 139 16.05 3.73 -10.49
N SER A 140 16.67 2.59 -10.80
CA SER A 140 16.37 1.79 -12.00
C SER A 140 14.93 1.25 -12.04
N LYS A 141 14.36 0.81 -10.91
CA LYS A 141 12.97 0.35 -10.84
C LYS A 141 11.99 1.50 -11.07
N SER A 142 12.24 2.66 -10.46
CA SER A 142 11.37 3.85 -10.62
C SER A 142 11.42 4.40 -12.04
N VAL A 143 12.59 4.42 -12.68
CA VAL A 143 12.71 4.78 -14.10
C VAL A 143 11.94 3.80 -14.99
N GLY A 144 12.04 2.50 -14.73
CA GLY A 144 11.29 1.48 -15.48
C GLY A 144 9.78 1.68 -15.37
N LEU A 145 9.29 1.89 -14.15
CA LEU A 145 7.87 2.18 -13.90
C LEU A 145 7.42 3.49 -14.57
N ALA A 146 8.24 4.53 -14.49
CA ALA A 146 7.95 5.82 -15.12
C ALA A 146 7.83 5.70 -16.63
N ARG A 147 8.74 4.97 -17.28
CA ARG A 147 8.68 4.69 -18.72
C ARG A 147 7.43 3.89 -19.08
N TYR A 148 7.08 2.88 -18.29
CA TYR A 148 5.85 2.10 -18.48
C TYR A 148 4.59 2.97 -18.40
N LEU A 149 4.59 3.98 -17.52
CA LEU A 149 3.49 4.93 -17.32
C LEU A 149 3.54 6.16 -18.25
N ASN A 150 4.55 6.23 -19.15
CA ASN A 150 4.84 7.37 -20.00
C ASN A 150 5.01 8.69 -19.21
N ALA A 151 5.63 8.62 -18.03
CA ALA A 151 5.94 9.79 -17.23
C ALA A 151 7.23 10.47 -17.74
N ASP A 152 7.19 11.80 -17.81
CA ASP A 152 8.33 12.65 -18.19
C ASP A 152 9.27 12.85 -16.98
N TYR A 153 8.69 12.92 -15.79
CA TYR A 153 9.39 13.16 -14.54
C TYR A 153 9.11 12.07 -13.50
N VAL A 154 10.09 11.84 -12.62
CA VAL A 154 9.94 11.03 -11.40
C VAL A 154 10.38 11.84 -10.21
N LEU A 155 9.54 11.89 -9.18
CA LEU A 155 9.89 12.44 -7.88
C LEU A 155 10.22 11.32 -6.91
N TYR A 156 11.48 11.25 -6.51
CA TYR A 156 11.96 10.38 -5.44
C TYR A 156 11.83 11.08 -4.11
N SER A 157 11.46 10.33 -3.08
CA SER A 157 11.38 10.85 -1.73
C SER A 157 11.85 9.80 -0.74
N PHE A 158 12.65 10.19 0.24
CA PHE A 158 13.08 9.31 1.32
C PHE A 158 13.31 10.08 2.60
N VAL A 159 13.07 9.43 3.74
CA VAL A 159 13.40 9.98 5.05
C VAL A 159 14.74 9.40 5.48
N SER A 160 15.73 10.24 5.71
CA SER A 160 17.05 9.86 6.24
C SER A 160 17.15 10.22 7.72
N ASN A 161 18.09 9.57 8.42
CA ASN A 161 18.47 9.93 9.79
C ASN A 161 19.97 10.26 9.83
N HIS A 162 20.32 11.47 10.22
CA HIS A 162 21.69 11.92 10.38
C HIS A 162 21.82 12.64 11.73
N HIS A 163 22.71 12.16 12.61
CA HIS A 163 22.96 12.77 13.93
C HIS A 163 21.67 13.10 14.71
N ASP A 164 20.78 12.12 14.84
CA ASP A 164 19.47 12.21 15.51
C ASP A 164 18.45 13.17 14.88
N GLN A 165 18.76 13.76 13.71
CA GLN A 165 17.83 14.56 12.93
C GLN A 165 17.27 13.74 11.76
N ARG A 166 15.94 13.66 11.70
CA ARG A 166 15.24 13.06 10.56
C ARG A 166 14.94 14.11 9.50
N ASN A 167 15.27 13.80 8.26
CA ASN A 167 15.03 14.70 7.13
C ASN A 167 14.26 14.00 6.03
N LEU A 168 13.22 14.64 5.50
CA LEU A 168 12.58 14.27 4.25
C LEU A 168 13.40 14.88 3.11
N GLU A 169 13.97 14.03 2.27
CA GLU A 169 14.75 14.43 1.10
C GLU A 169 13.96 14.08 -0.16
N MET A 170 13.89 15.03 -1.09
CA MET A 170 13.14 14.92 -2.33
C MET A 170 14.05 15.22 -3.52
N GLN A 171 13.91 14.46 -4.61
CA GLN A 171 14.69 14.65 -5.83
C GLN A 171 13.78 14.48 -7.05
N LEU A 172 13.68 15.53 -7.87
CA LEU A 172 12.93 15.50 -9.12
C LEU A 172 13.89 15.20 -10.27
N MET A 173 13.58 14.16 -11.04
CA MET A 173 14.41 13.66 -12.11
C MET A 173 13.69 13.66 -13.45
N LEU A 174 14.39 14.07 -14.51
CA LEU A 174 13.95 13.92 -15.89
C LEU A 174 14.16 12.48 -16.36
N VAL A 175 13.08 11.76 -16.70
CA VAL A 175 13.13 10.32 -17.04
C VAL A 175 13.93 10.02 -18.30
N LYS A 176 13.92 10.97 -19.25
CA LYS A 176 14.61 10.84 -20.54
C LYS A 176 16.13 10.74 -20.38
N THR A 177 16.71 11.57 -19.54
CA THR A 177 18.18 11.70 -19.37
C THR A 177 18.68 11.09 -18.07
N GLY A 178 17.82 10.95 -17.05
CA GLY A 178 18.21 10.62 -15.68
C GLY A 178 18.78 11.81 -14.89
N GLU A 179 18.70 13.01 -15.43
CA GLU A 179 19.19 14.24 -14.80
C GLU A 179 18.29 14.64 -13.62
N ILE A 180 18.90 15.06 -12.51
CA ILE A 180 18.19 15.64 -11.36
C ILE A 180 18.02 17.13 -11.62
N LEU A 181 16.77 17.56 -11.83
CA LEU A 181 16.43 18.97 -12.10
C LEU A 181 16.27 19.77 -10.81
N TRP A 182 15.88 19.09 -9.73
CA TRP A 182 15.69 19.73 -8.42
C TRP A 182 15.91 18.73 -7.29
N SER A 183 16.40 19.23 -6.16
CA SER A 183 16.45 18.50 -4.90
C SER A 183 16.15 19.42 -3.73
N GLY A 184 15.45 18.90 -2.71
CA GLY A 184 15.11 19.63 -1.50
C GLY A 184 15.16 18.77 -0.26
N ARG A 185 15.21 19.42 0.91
CA ARG A 185 15.25 18.78 2.22
C ARG A 185 14.38 19.53 3.23
N GLY A 186 13.56 18.81 3.98
CA GLY A 186 12.75 19.34 5.07
C GLY A 186 12.93 18.53 6.36
N ASP A 187 12.91 19.21 7.50
CA ASP A 187 13.02 18.59 8.83
C ASP A 187 11.73 17.82 9.18
N VAL A 188 11.88 16.63 9.80
CA VAL A 188 10.80 15.70 10.18
C VAL A 188 10.72 15.52 11.70
N ASN A 189 11.46 16.31 12.46
CA ASN A 189 11.49 16.21 13.93
C ASN A 189 10.23 16.76 14.61
#